data_AF-R9LWI4-F1
#
_entry.id   AF-R9LWI4-F1
#
_cell.length_a   1.000
_cell.length_b   1.000
_cell.length_c   1.000
_cell.angle_alpha   90.00
_cell.angle_beta   90.00
_cell.angle_gamma   90.00
#
_symmetry.space_group_name_H-M   'P 1'
#
loop_
_entity.id
_entity.type
_entity.pdbx_description
1 polymer ?
#
loop_
_entity_poly.entity_id
_entity_poly.type
_entity_poly.pdbx_seq_one_letter_code
_entity_poly.pdbx_strand_id
1 'polypeptide(L)'
;MLKSFKTEIDPTLEQKQKIHQTIGTCRFVYNFYLSHNKEVYEAEKKFVSGMDFQKWLNNVYLKEHPEFSWIKDVSSKSVKQSIMNADKAFR
;
A
#
# COMPACT_ATOMS: atom_id res chain seq x y z
N MET A 1 34.78 -14.52 -2.48
CA MET A 1 33.66 -15.35 -1.97
C MET A 1 32.75 -14.44 -1.16
N LEU A 2 31.53 -14.17 -1.62
CA LEU A 2 30.58 -13.33 -0.88
C LEU A 2 30.04 -14.17 0.30
N LYS A 3 30.38 -13.77 1.53
CA LYS A 3 29.80 -14.36 2.74
C LYS A 3 28.47 -13.69 3.02
N SER A 4 27.38 -14.46 3.03
CA SER A 4 26.10 -14.01 3.56
C SER A 4 25.97 -14.45 5.02
N PHE A 5 25.40 -13.59 5.85
CA PHE A 5 25.07 -13.89 7.24
C PHE A 5 23.55 -13.91 7.38
N LYS A 6 23.02 -14.92 8.07
CA LYS A 6 21.62 -14.99 8.48
C LYS A 6 21.58 -14.80 9.98
N THR A 7 20.96 -13.72 10.43
CA THR A 7 20.73 -13.44 11.85
C THR A 7 19.27 -13.11 12.05
N GLU A 8 18.76 -13.43 13.24
CA GLU A 8 17.46 -12.95 13.68
C GLU A 8 17.51 -11.44 13.91
N ILE A 9 16.39 -10.77 13.65
CA ILE A 9 16.20 -9.37 14.03
C ILE A 9 15.60 -9.34 15.44
N ASP A 10 16.15 -8.52 16.33
CA ASP A 10 15.57 -8.25 17.66
C ASP A 10 15.09 -6.79 17.72
N PRO A 11 13.89 -6.50 17.19
CA PRO A 11 13.42 -5.12 17.13
C PRO A 11 12.95 -4.60 18.49
N THR A 12 13.25 -3.33 18.76
CA THR A 12 12.70 -2.60 19.89
C THR A 12 11.18 -2.50 19.80
N LEU A 13 10.51 -2.13 20.90
CA LEU A 13 9.05 -1.96 20.91
C LEU A 13 8.57 -0.97 19.82
N GLU A 14 9.26 0.16 19.68
CA GLU A 14 8.98 1.17 18.65
C GLU A 14 9.16 0.61 17.24
N GLN A 15 10.21 -0.17 17.00
CA GLN A 15 10.45 -0.81 15.71
C GLN A 15 9.36 -1.85 15.40
N LYS A 16 8.94 -2.67 16.38
CA LYS A 16 7.83 -3.62 16.25
C LYS A 16 6.55 -2.90 15.86
N GLN A 17 6.21 -1.82 16.55
CA GLN A 17 5.05 -0.98 16.23
C GLN A 17 5.15 -0.45 14.80
N LYS A 18 6.31 0.05 14.38
CA LYS A 18 6.49 0.58 13.02
C LYS A 18 6.36 -0.49 11.94
N ILE A 19 6.89 -1.68 12.19
CA ILE A 19 6.78 -2.84 11.30
C ILE A 19 5.31 -3.22 11.15
N HIS A 20 4.57 -3.38 12.26
CA HIS A 20 3.16 -3.73 12.22
C HIS A 20 2.29 -2.67 11.55
N GLN A 21 2.54 -1.38 11.85
CA GLN A 21 1.85 -0.26 11.19
C GLN A 21 2.10 -0.31 9.67
N THR A 22 3.35 -0.49 9.25
CA THR A 22 3.71 -0.56 7.82
C THR A 22 3.05 -1.73 7.11
N ILE A 23 3.10 -2.94 7.69
CA ILE A 23 2.47 -4.13 7.11
C ILE A 23 0.95 -3.96 7.05
N GLY A 24 0.34 -3.44 8.12
CA GLY A 24 -1.09 -3.16 8.19
C GLY A 24 -1.54 -2.17 7.12
N THR A 25 -0.83 -1.05 6.98
CA THR A 25 -1.11 -0.05 5.94
C THR A 25 -0.95 -0.61 4.53
N CYS A 26 0.14 -1.34 4.26
CA CYS A 26 0.33 -1.96 2.95
C CYS A 26 -0.82 -2.92 2.61
N ARG A 27 -1.23 -3.78 3.56
CA ARG A 27 -2.35 -4.70 3.37
C ARG A 27 -3.67 -3.97 3.10
N PHE A 28 -3.96 -2.91 3.86
CA PHE A 28 -5.15 -2.09 3.64
C PHE A 28 -5.16 -1.48 2.22
N VAL A 29 -4.07 -0.81 1.83
CA VAL A 29 -3.98 -0.14 0.53
C VAL A 29 -4.05 -1.13 -0.64
N TYR A 30 -3.46 -2.32 -0.48
CA TYR A 30 -3.56 -3.40 -1.47
C TYR A 30 -5.02 -3.78 -1.71
N ASN A 31 -5.75 -4.08 -0.64
CA ASN A 31 -7.16 -4.46 -0.74
C ASN A 31 -8.04 -3.30 -1.24
N PHE A 32 -7.69 -2.06 -0.86
CA PHE A 32 -8.41 -0.89 -1.32
C PHE A 32 -8.28 -0.69 -2.83
N TYR A 33 -7.08 -0.89 -3.39
CA TYR A 33 -6.87 -0.89 -4.84
C TYR A 33 -7.76 -1.94 -5.55
N LEU A 34 -7.86 -3.15 -4.99
CA LEU A 34 -8.69 -4.21 -5.56
C LEU A 34 -10.19 -3.88 -5.49
N SER A 35 -10.67 -3.37 -4.35
CA SER A 35 -12.07 -2.95 -4.19
C SER A 35 -12.44 -1.85 -5.18
N HIS A 36 -11.59 -0.82 -5.27
CA HIS A 36 -11.81 0.29 -6.18
C HIS A 36 -11.85 -0.17 -7.65
N ASN A 37 -10.93 -1.05 -8.05
CA ASN A 37 -10.96 -1.60 -9.42
C ASN A 37 -12.21 -2.44 -9.69
N LYS A 38 -12.69 -3.20 -8.70
CA LYS A 38 -13.93 -3.96 -8.83
C LYS A 38 -15.12 -3.03 -9.07
N GLU A 39 -15.25 -1.98 -8.28
CA GLU A 39 -16.32 -0.97 -8.43
C GLU A 39 -16.27 -0.28 -9.81
N VAL A 40 -15.09 0.17 -10.23
CA VAL A 40 -14.90 0.81 -11.55
C VAL A 40 -15.19 -0.17 -12.69
N TYR A 41 -14.80 -1.43 -12.57
CA TYR A 41 -15.07 -2.44 -13.59
C TYR A 41 -16.56 -2.79 -13.68
N GLU A 42 -17.27 -2.84 -12.56
CA GLU A 42 -18.70 -3.06 -12.54
C GLU A 42 -19.45 -1.93 -13.26
N ALA A 43 -19.05 -0.67 -13.04
CA ALA A 43 -19.66 0.52 -13.64
C ALA A 43 -19.26 0.77 -15.11
N GLU A 44 -17.96 0.69 -15.43
CA GLU A 44 -17.41 1.16 -16.71
C GLU A 44 -16.78 0.05 -17.56
N LYS A 45 -16.63 -1.17 -17.04
CA LYS A 45 -15.87 -2.27 -17.68
C LYS A 45 -14.42 -1.90 -17.98
N LYS A 46 -13.82 -1.05 -17.13
CA LYS A 46 -12.41 -0.61 -17.22
C LYS A 46 -11.64 -0.95 -15.95
N PHE A 47 -10.32 -0.89 -16.08
CA PHE A 47 -9.39 -1.06 -14.97
C PHE A 47 -8.55 0.20 -14.77
N VAL A 48 -8.29 0.53 -13.51
CA VAL A 48 -7.44 1.65 -13.09
C VAL A 48 -6.03 1.10 -12.84
N SER A 49 -5.03 1.70 -13.50
CA SER A 49 -3.64 1.34 -13.25
C SER A 49 -3.23 1.65 -11.81
N GLY A 50 -2.26 0.92 -11.27
CA GLY A 50 -1.75 1.21 -9.93
C GLY A 50 -1.19 2.64 -9.84
N MET A 51 -0.61 3.15 -10.92
CA MET A 51 -0.08 4.52 -10.97
C MET A 51 -1.18 5.58 -10.90
N ASP A 52 -2.30 5.36 -11.60
CA ASP A 52 -3.44 6.29 -11.57
C ASP A 52 -4.15 6.22 -10.21
N PHE A 53 -4.34 5.02 -9.66
CA PHE A 53 -4.86 4.84 -8.31
C PHE A 53 -3.97 5.53 -7.27
N GLN A 54 -2.64 5.43 -7.36
CA GLN A 54 -1.74 6.11 -6.44
C GLN A 54 -1.90 7.64 -6.50
N LYS A 55 -2.05 8.21 -7.71
CA LYS A 55 -2.26 9.65 -7.87
C LYS A 55 -3.59 10.07 -7.27
N TRP A 56 -4.67 9.35 -7.56
CA TRP A 56 -6.00 9.61 -7.02
C TRP A 56 -6.00 9.51 -5.49
N LEU A 57 -5.43 8.45 -4.92
CA LEU A 57 -5.34 8.23 -3.48
C LEU A 57 -4.69 9.43 -2.77
N ASN A 58 -3.55 9.91 -3.28
CA ASN A 58 -2.79 10.98 -2.63
C ASN A 58 -3.37 12.38 -2.86
N ASN A 59 -3.89 12.64 -4.06
CA ASN A 59 -4.26 14.00 -4.47
C ASN A 59 -5.73 14.32 -4.26
N VAL A 60 -6.58 13.29 -4.16
CA VAL A 60 -8.05 13.40 -4.05
C VAL A 60 -8.51 12.72 -2.76
N TYR A 61 -8.48 11.38 -2.72
CA TYR A 61 -9.12 10.60 -1.64
C TYR A 61 -8.63 11.00 -0.24
N LEU A 62 -7.32 11.06 -0.01
CA LEU A 62 -6.77 11.42 1.30
C LEU A 62 -6.96 12.89 1.70
N LYS A 63 -7.39 13.77 0.78
CA LYS A 63 -7.77 15.14 1.13
C LYS A 63 -9.23 15.22 1.56
N GLU A 64 -10.09 14.43 0.92
CA GLU A 64 -11.52 14.36 1.20
C GLU A 64 -11.82 13.49 2.42
N HIS A 65 -10.93 12.54 2.73
CA HIS A 65 -11.07 11.58 3.83
C HIS A 65 -9.89 11.68 4.81
N PRO A 66 -9.84 12.73 5.66
CA PRO A 66 -8.75 12.94 6.60
C PRO A 66 -8.60 11.81 7.63
N GLU A 67 -9.65 11.03 7.89
CA GLU A 67 -9.63 9.84 8.74
C GLU A 67 -8.68 8.73 8.24
N PHE A 68 -8.31 8.74 6.95
CA PHE A 68 -7.33 7.82 6.37
C PHE A 68 -5.91 8.42 6.27
N SER A 69 -5.66 9.59 6.87
CA SER A 69 -4.34 10.24 6.82
C SER A 69 -3.21 9.38 7.38
N TRP A 70 -3.52 8.41 8.26
CA TRP A 70 -2.58 7.44 8.81
C TRP A 70 -1.86 6.58 7.74
N ILE A 71 -2.38 6.52 6.52
CA ILE A 71 -1.68 5.90 5.38
C ILE A 71 -0.34 6.60 5.09
N LYS A 72 -0.26 7.91 5.38
CA LYS A 72 0.96 8.72 5.21
C LYS A 72 1.96 8.58 6.36
N ASP A 73 1.57 7.93 7.46
CA ASP A 73 2.45 7.76 8.61
C ASP A 73 3.57 6.75 8.33
N VAL A 74 3.42 5.90 7.31
CA VAL A 74 4.42 4.89 6.92
C VAL A 74 5.17 5.31 5.65
N SER A 75 6.24 4.59 5.33
CA SER A 75 7.05 4.90 4.14
C SER A 75 6.20 4.92 2.86
N SER A 76 6.24 6.04 2.14
CA SER A 76 5.57 6.20 0.84
C SER A 76 6.04 5.18 -0.19
N LYS A 77 7.30 4.69 -0.08
CA LYS A 77 7.83 3.61 -0.92
C LYS A 77 7.11 2.29 -0.67
N SER A 78 6.84 1.95 0.59
CA SER A 78 6.13 0.72 0.95
C SER A 78 4.68 0.75 0.46
N VAL A 79 3.99 1.88 0.64
CA VAL A 79 2.62 2.08 0.14
C VAL A 79 2.57 1.95 -1.39
N LYS A 80 3.46 2.67 -2.09
CA LYS A 80 3.55 2.58 -3.55
C LYS A 80 3.80 1.14 -4.02
N GLN A 81 4.76 0.45 -3.41
CA GLN A 81 5.09 -0.91 -3.80
C GLN A 81 3.92 -1.87 -3.56
N SER A 82 3.13 -1.67 -2.49
CA SER A 82 1.91 -2.43 -2.24
C SER A 82 0.89 -2.28 -3.37
N ILE A 83 0.65 -1.05 -3.82
CA ILE A 83 -0.25 -0.77 -4.96
C ILE A 83 0.28 -1.42 -6.25
N MET A 84 1.58 -1.29 -6.54
CA MET A 84 2.18 -1.90 -7.74
C MET A 84 2.12 -3.43 -7.71
N ASN A 85 2.29 -4.04 -6.53
CA ASN A 85 2.14 -5.48 -6.36
C ASN A 85 0.69 -5.93 -6.61
N ALA A 86 -0.29 -5.13 -6.19
CA ALA A 86 -1.70 -5.41 -6.44
C ALA A 86 -2.03 -5.31 -7.93
N ASP A 87 -1.62 -4.22 -8.58
CA ASP A 87 -1.80 -4.00 -10.03
C ASP A 87 -1.15 -5.12 -10.85
N LYS A 88 0.06 -5.54 -10.48
CA LYS A 88 0.76 -6.65 -11.15
C LYS A 88 0.11 -8.01 -10.93
N ALA A 89 -0.47 -8.28 -9.76
CA ALA A 89 -1.09 -9.57 -9.48
C ALA A 89 -2.50 -9.68 -10.07
N PHE A 90 -3.16 -8.55 -10.26
CA PHE A 90 -4.52 -8.46 -10.76
C PHE A 90 -4.59 -8.47 -12.30
N ARG A 91 -3.54 -8.01 -12.97
CA ARG A 91 -3.36 -8.09 -14.43
C ARG A 91 -2.68 -9.39 -14.85
#